data_AF-A0A3D8MCS0-F1
#
_entry.id   AF-A0A3D8MCS0-F1
#
_cell.length_a   1.000
_cell.length_b   1.000
_cell.length_c   1.000
_cell.angle_alpha   90.00
_cell.angle_beta   90.00
_cell.angle_gamma   90.00
#
_symmetry.space_group_name_H-M   'P 1'
#
loop_
_entity.id
_entity.type
_entity.pdbx_description
1 polymer ?
#
loop_
_entity_poly.entity_id
_entity_poly.type
_entity_poly.pdbx_seq_one_letter_code
_entity_poly.pdbx_strand_id
1 'polypeptide(L)'
;MDWLKAVKCVGAAVVLVLNTGCVSTLSDIKPWVKPYERSHLADPIMSQSRNPVASAYTKHVFEAREGARGADGGAGGGCGCN
;
A
#
# COMPACT_ATOMS: atom_id res chain seq x y z
N MET A 1 49.07 -10.30 -8.83
CA MET A 1 47.66 -10.04 -9.21
C MET A 1 46.87 -9.45 -8.03
N ASP A 2 47.47 -8.54 -7.27
CA ASP A 2 46.94 -8.17 -5.94
C ASP A 2 46.40 -6.73 -5.91
N TRP A 3 46.92 -5.85 -6.78
CA TRP A 3 46.40 -4.50 -6.98
C TRP A 3 45.00 -4.50 -7.62
N LEU A 4 44.69 -5.47 -8.49
CA LEU A 4 43.35 -5.66 -9.08
C LEU A 4 42.29 -6.04 -8.03
N LYS A 5 42.68 -6.75 -6.96
CA LYS A 5 41.79 -7.10 -5.85
C LYS A 5 41.51 -5.87 -4.99
N ALA A 6 42.53 -5.06 -4.72
CA ALA A 6 42.41 -3.82 -3.96
C ALA A 6 41.47 -2.80 -4.66
N VAL A 7 41.60 -2.61 -5.98
CA VAL A 7 40.72 -1.70 -6.74
C VAL A 7 39.25 -2.16 -6.70
N LYS A 8 38.99 -3.47 -6.79
CA LYS A 8 37.65 -4.04 -6.68
C LYS A 8 37.06 -3.89 -5.27
N CYS A 9 37.87 -4.08 -4.22
CA CYS A 9 37.44 -3.90 -2.84
C CYS A 9 37.10 -2.44 -2.51
N VAL A 10 37.90 -1.48 -3.00
CA VAL A 10 37.62 -0.04 -2.82
C VAL A 10 36.36 0.37 -3.57
N GLY A 11 36.18 -0.10 -4.82
CA GLY A 11 34.96 0.16 -5.59
C GLY A 11 33.70 -0.39 -4.91
N ALA A 12 33.77 -1.61 -4.36
CA ALA A 12 32.66 -2.22 -3.63
C ALA A 12 32.31 -1.47 -2.33
N ALA A 13 33.33 -0.98 -1.60
CA ALA A 13 33.12 -0.20 -0.38
C ALA A 13 32.43 1.15 -0.65
N VAL A 14 32.80 1.85 -1.73
CA VAL A 14 32.20 3.15 -2.11
C VAL A 14 30.73 2.98 -2.49
N VAL A 15 30.38 1.94 -3.24
CA VAL A 15 28.98 1.65 -3.63
C VAL A 15 28.10 1.33 -2.41
N LEU A 16 28.67 0.69 -1.38
CA LEU A 16 27.96 0.32 -0.17
C LEU A 16 27.69 1.53 0.74
N VAL A 17 28.64 2.47 0.84
CA VAL A 17 28.48 3.73 1.58
C VAL A 17 27.44 4.65 0.93
N LEU A 18 27.43 4.74 -0.40
CA LEU A 18 26.47 5.60 -1.14
C LEU A 18 25.01 5.14 -1.01
N ASN A 19 24.76 3.82 -0.96
CA ASN A 19 23.39 3.30 -0.82
C ASN A 19 22.80 3.48 0.60
N THR A 20 23.66 3.57 1.62
CA THR A 20 23.20 3.66 3.02
C THR A 20 22.79 5.10 3.41
N GLY A 21 23.32 6.11 2.71
CA GLY A 21 23.02 7.52 2.97
C GLY A 21 21.62 7.99 2.54
N CYS A 22 20.95 7.26 1.63
CA CYS A 22 19.64 7.65 1.11
C CYS A 22 18.45 7.17 1.97
N VAL A 23 18.68 6.26 2.92
CA VAL A 23 17.59 5.63 3.71
C VAL A 23 17.34 6.36 5.04
N SER A 24 18.35 7.05 5.58
CA SER A 24 18.28 7.69 6.90
C SER A 24 17.57 9.05 6.94
N THR A 25 17.14 9.60 5.80
CA THR A 25 16.36 10.85 5.75
C THR A 25 14.84 10.64 5.75
N LEU A 26 14.38 9.39 5.82
CA LEU A 26 12.96 9.03 5.74
C LEU A 26 12.29 8.78 7.11
N SER A 27 12.95 9.14 8.22
CA SER A 27 12.42 8.90 9.58
C SER A 27 11.61 10.07 10.16
N ASP A 28 11.62 11.24 9.53
CA ASP A 28 10.93 12.46 10.02
C ASP A 28 9.63 12.78 9.25
N ILE A 29 9.00 11.78 8.64
CA ILE A 29 7.62 11.92 8.14
C ILE A 29 6.66 11.79 9.32
N LYS A 30 6.57 12.84 10.13
CA LYS A 30 5.51 12.98 11.12
C LYS A 30 4.18 13.15 10.37
N PRO A 31 3.10 12.43 10.73
CA PRO A 31 1.79 12.72 10.16
C PRO A 31 1.41 14.15 10.60
N TRP A 32 1.47 15.11 9.67
CA TRP A 32 1.18 16.53 9.91
C TRP A 32 -0.32 16.80 10.13
N VAL A 33 -1.16 15.78 9.99
CA VAL A 33 -2.60 15.81 10.22
C VAL A 33 -2.89 15.01 11.49
N LYS A 34 -3.62 15.60 12.45
CA LYS A 34 -4.03 14.86 13.65
C LYS A 34 -5.04 13.75 13.27
N PRO A 35 -5.05 12.61 13.99
CA PRO A 35 -5.94 11.48 13.64
C PRO A 35 -7.43 11.85 13.51
N TYR A 36 -7.92 12.77 14.33
CA TYR A 36 -9.31 13.24 14.35
C TYR A 36 -9.62 14.33 13.31
N GLU A 37 -8.61 14.94 12.68
CA GLU A 37 -8.83 15.88 11.56
C GLU A 37 -9.00 15.12 10.24
N ARG A 38 -8.52 13.87 10.17
CA ARG A 38 -8.61 13.02 8.98
C ARG A 38 -10.05 12.64 8.63
N SER A 39 -10.97 12.62 9.61
CA SER A 39 -12.39 12.38 9.36
C SER A 39 -13.07 13.50 8.57
N HIS A 40 -12.52 14.72 8.56
CA HIS A 40 -13.05 15.84 7.80
C HIS A 40 -12.60 15.86 6.33
N LEU A 41 -11.71 14.94 5.94
CA LEU A 41 -11.24 14.84 4.55
C LEU A 41 -12.27 14.17 3.63
N ALA A 42 -13.16 13.36 4.19
CA ALA A 42 -14.19 12.66 3.41
C ALA A 42 -15.49 13.47 3.43
N ASP A 43 -15.72 14.26 2.39
CA ASP A 43 -17.00 14.97 2.24
C ASP A 43 -18.14 13.97 1.96
N PRO A 44 -19.38 14.25 2.39
CA PRO A 44 -20.54 13.39 2.12
C PRO A 44 -20.78 13.13 0.62
N ILE A 45 -20.34 14.05 -0.25
CA ILE A 45 -20.42 13.90 -1.71
C ILE A 45 -19.44 12.86 -2.27
N MET A 46 -18.38 12.53 -1.54
CA MET A 46 -17.41 11.50 -1.90
C MET A 46 -17.89 10.10 -1.49
N SER A 47 -19.10 9.99 -0.92
CA SER A 47 -19.71 8.70 -0.64
C SER A 47 -19.90 7.92 -1.94
N GLN A 48 -19.35 6.70 -2.00
CA GLN A 48 -19.46 5.80 -3.14
C GLN A 48 -20.91 5.50 -3.53
N SER A 49 -21.84 5.61 -2.58
CA SER A 49 -23.27 5.41 -2.80
C SER A 49 -24.10 6.50 -2.15
N ARG A 50 -25.12 6.98 -2.87
CA ARG A 50 -26.14 7.89 -2.35
C ARG A 50 -27.21 7.16 -1.55
N ASN A 51 -27.43 5.86 -1.79
CA ASN A 51 -28.40 5.03 -1.08
C ASN A 51 -27.69 3.79 -0.52
N PRO A 52 -27.33 3.80 0.78
CA PRO A 52 -26.53 2.73 1.37
C PRO A 52 -27.23 1.37 1.37
N VAL A 53 -28.57 1.36 1.51
CA VAL A 53 -29.37 0.12 1.57
C VAL A 53 -29.37 -0.58 0.21
N ALA A 54 -29.62 0.18 -0.86
CA ALA A 54 -29.60 -0.37 -2.21
C ALA A 54 -28.19 -0.85 -2.61
N SER A 55 -27.15 -0.08 -2.30
CA SER A 55 -25.77 -0.48 -2.59
C SER A 55 -25.34 -1.70 -1.80
N ALA A 56 -25.77 -1.86 -0.55
CA ALA A 56 -25.47 -3.05 0.25
C ALA A 56 -26.10 -4.31 -0.34
N TYR A 57 -27.34 -4.22 -0.80
CA TYR A 57 -28.02 -5.34 -1.49
C TYR A 57 -27.25 -5.75 -2.76
N THR A 58 -26.93 -4.79 -3.61
CA THR A 58 -26.20 -5.05 -4.86
C THR A 58 -24.79 -5.58 -4.59
N LYS A 59 -24.09 -5.06 -3.56
CA LYS A 59 -22.78 -5.56 -3.13
C LYS A 59 -22.85 -7.02 -2.68
N HIS A 60 -23.86 -7.40 -1.90
CA HIS A 60 -24.04 -8.80 -1.48
C HIS A 60 -24.24 -9.74 -2.67
N VAL A 61 -25.02 -9.32 -3.68
CA VAL A 61 -25.19 -10.09 -4.92
C VAL A 61 -23.85 -10.27 -5.65
N PHE A 62 -23.03 -9.23 -5.75
CA PHE A 62 -21.71 -9.32 -6.39
C PHE A 62 -20.72 -10.14 -5.57
N GLU A 63 -20.75 -10.07 -4.24
CA GLU A 63 -19.96 -10.93 -3.36
C GLU A 63 -20.29 -12.41 -3.57
N ALA A 64 -21.59 -12.76 -3.65
CA ALA A 64 -22.02 -14.13 -3.88
C ALA A 64 -21.64 -14.66 -5.27
N ARG A 65 -21.64 -13.80 -6.30
CA ARG A 65 -21.39 -14.21 -7.69
C ARG A 65 -19.91 -14.21 -8.06
N GLU A 66 -19.17 -13.22 -7.56
CA GLU A 66 -17.79 -12.93 -7.96
C GLU A 66 -16.79 -13.07 -6.80
N GLY A 67 -17.19 -13.69 -5.69
CA GLY A 67 -16.33 -14.00 -4.53
C GLY A 67 -15.19 -14.98 -4.82
N ALA A 68 -15.13 -15.54 -6.04
CA ALA A 68 -13.97 -16.27 -6.53
C ALA A 68 -12.96 -15.40 -7.32
N ARG A 69 -13.38 -14.21 -7.78
CA ARG A 69 -12.60 -13.30 -8.65
C ARG A 69 -12.07 -12.04 -7.97
N GLY A 70 -12.65 -11.67 -6.86
CA GLY A 70 -12.16 -10.61 -5.99
C GLY A 70 -13.29 -9.96 -5.21
N ALA A 71 -14.56 -10.18 -5.56
CA ALA A 71 -15.69 -9.37 -5.10
C ALA A 71 -15.33 -7.88 -4.87
N ASP A 72 -16.02 -7.17 -3.97
CA ASP A 72 -15.73 -5.77 -3.64
C ASP A 72 -14.59 -5.61 -2.59
N GLY A 73 -13.82 -6.67 -2.30
CA GLY A 73 -12.80 -6.63 -1.23
C GLY A 73 -11.72 -7.69 -1.37
N GLY A 74 -10.52 -7.42 -0.85
CA GLY A 74 -9.33 -8.26 -1.07
C GLY A 74 -9.41 -9.74 -0.63
N ALA A 75 -10.50 -10.16 0.02
CA ALA A 75 -10.77 -11.54 0.40
C ALA A 75 -11.51 -12.36 -0.68
N GLY A 76 -11.96 -11.76 -1.77
CA GLY A 76 -12.81 -12.43 -2.75
C GLY A 76 -12.08 -13.22 -3.85
N GLY A 77 -10.86 -13.72 -3.68
CA GLY A 77 -10.14 -14.45 -4.75
C GLY A 77 -9.82 -15.88 -4.36
N GLY A 78 -10.74 -16.83 -4.55
CA GLY A 78 -10.53 -18.23 -4.14
C GLY A 78 -11.59 -19.19 -4.68
N CYS A 79 -11.47 -20.50 -4.43
CA CYS A 79 -12.38 -21.54 -4.97
C CYS A 79 -13.83 -21.51 -4.44
N GLY A 80 -14.28 -20.39 -3.84
CA GLY A 80 -15.66 -20.20 -3.39
C GLY A 80 -15.98 -20.75 -2.00
N CYS A 81 -14.99 -21.22 -1.23
CA CYS A 81 -15.17 -21.68 0.15
C CYS A 81 -15.00 -20.50 1.13
N ASN A 82 -16.08 -19.76 1.37
CA ASN A 82 -16.23 -18.95 2.58
C ASN A 82 -17.19 -19.69 3.53
#